data_AF-A0A947GKG9-F1
#
_entry.id   AF-A0A947GKG9-F1
#
_cell.length_a   1.000
_cell.length_b   1.000
_cell.length_c   1.000
_cell.angle_alpha   90.00
_cell.angle_beta   90.00
_cell.angle_gamma   90.00
#
_symmetry.space_group_name_H-M   'P 1'
#
loop_
_entity.id
_entity.type
_entity.pdbx_description
1 polymer ?
#
loop_
_entity_poly.entity_id
_entity_poly.type
_entity_poly.pdbx_seq_one_letter_code
_entity_poly.pdbx_strand_id
1 'polypeptide(L)'
;MSNKEFKNYPDVTNINKSDLSANSSLAKMLSLVGSNKRVVDFGCATGYFAKLLREEGCEVVGVELNPEAAKVAEKYCKEVVVADLDYVKIEDVFEGQTFDVATFGDVLEHIKNPWQLLKAVRRILNPNGFVVASIPNIAHGAVRLSLLEGEFEYREVGLLDNTHLRFFTRSSVGQLFSESGYAIQVEDSVHWPLFNSTPYTPNLNKDDIPSDLVDKVLSDRDSEVLQFIIRAYPWSMATEYNELKDKNAVLRSHSEKISLEFQKSQAELQRTQTELQRTQTELQRMQTELQRTQTELQQAQKNWEHCQNVIEAMKSSKFWKIRQKWIAFKS
;
A
#
# COMPACT_ATOMS: atom_id res chain seq x y z
N MET A 1 -2.47 -19.45 42.64
CA MET A 1 -1.85 -19.74 41.34
C MET A 1 -2.99 -19.86 40.35
N SER A 2 -3.25 -18.83 39.54
CA SER A 2 -4.25 -18.98 38.47
C SER A 2 -3.65 -19.86 37.39
N ASN A 3 -4.33 -20.93 37.01
CA ASN A 3 -4.04 -21.63 35.76
C ASN A 3 -4.22 -20.58 34.64
N LYS A 4 -3.12 -20.00 34.15
CA LYS A 4 -3.14 -19.33 32.86
C LYS A 4 -3.35 -20.45 31.84
N GLU A 5 -4.55 -20.55 31.28
CA GLU A 5 -4.74 -21.36 30.08
C GLU A 5 -3.84 -20.75 28.99
N PHE A 6 -2.78 -21.46 28.65
CA PHE A 6 -1.88 -21.05 27.58
C PHE A 6 -2.55 -21.35 26.24
N LYS A 7 -2.37 -20.46 25.25
CA LYS A 7 -2.93 -20.64 23.90
C LYS A 7 -2.47 -21.95 23.27
N ASN A 8 -3.32 -22.49 22.38
CA ASN A 8 -2.94 -23.60 21.53
C ASN A 8 -1.86 -23.14 20.54
N TYR A 9 -0.65 -23.66 20.70
CA TYR A 9 0.45 -23.41 19.77
C TYR A 9 0.30 -24.27 18.51
N PRO A 10 0.83 -23.82 17.36
CA PRO A 10 0.93 -24.65 16.18
C PRO A 10 1.67 -25.96 16.45
N ASP A 11 1.18 -27.06 15.87
CA ASP A 11 1.88 -28.34 15.92
C ASP A 11 3.11 -28.29 15.01
N VAL A 12 4.29 -28.40 15.62
CA VAL A 12 5.59 -28.35 14.95
C VAL A 12 5.74 -29.43 13.87
N THR A 13 5.07 -30.57 14.03
CA THR A 13 5.16 -31.69 13.10
C THR A 13 4.54 -31.38 11.74
N ASN A 14 3.60 -30.42 11.69
CA ASN A 14 2.85 -30.06 10.49
C ASN A 14 3.40 -28.83 9.75
N ILE A 15 4.56 -28.32 10.15
CA ILE A 15 5.15 -27.10 9.57
C ILE A 15 6.42 -27.46 8.80
N ASN A 16 6.38 -27.35 7.48
CA ASN A 16 7.55 -27.45 6.62
C ASN A 16 7.64 -26.22 5.71
N LYS A 17 8.86 -25.83 5.32
CA LYS A 17 9.07 -24.65 4.47
C LYS A 17 8.28 -24.69 3.15
N SER A 18 8.11 -25.86 2.54
CA SER A 18 7.34 -26.05 1.31
C SER A 18 5.86 -25.72 1.44
N ASP A 19 5.34 -25.79 2.66
CA ASP A 19 3.90 -25.69 2.94
C ASP A 19 3.51 -24.26 3.35
N LEU A 20 4.50 -23.39 3.54
CA LEU A 20 4.27 -22.00 3.93
C LEU A 20 3.82 -21.15 2.74
N SER A 21 2.66 -20.53 2.89
CA SER A 21 2.23 -19.47 1.98
C SER A 21 3.24 -18.32 1.99
N ALA A 22 3.53 -17.78 0.80
CA ALA A 22 4.34 -16.56 0.65
C ALA A 22 3.73 -15.35 1.39
N ASN A 23 2.42 -15.39 1.68
CA ASN A 23 1.72 -14.38 2.47
C ASN A 23 1.65 -14.71 3.97
N SER A 24 2.43 -15.68 4.47
CA SER A 24 2.52 -15.95 5.90
C SER A 24 3.60 -15.10 6.58
N SER A 25 3.34 -14.66 7.81
CA SER A 25 4.35 -13.98 8.63
C SER A 25 5.60 -14.85 8.80
N LEU A 26 5.41 -16.15 9.03
CA LEU A 26 6.48 -17.12 9.22
C LEU A 26 7.43 -17.22 8.02
N ALA A 27 6.90 -17.33 6.78
CA ALA A 27 7.72 -17.37 5.57
C ALA A 27 8.49 -16.06 5.35
N LYS A 28 7.81 -14.93 5.55
CA LYS A 28 8.43 -13.60 5.39
C LYS A 28 9.53 -13.38 6.43
N MET A 29 9.27 -13.71 7.70
CA MET A 29 10.29 -13.65 8.75
C MET A 29 11.46 -14.58 8.46
N LEU A 30 11.21 -15.84 8.06
CA LEU A 30 12.27 -16.79 7.67
C LEU A 30 13.18 -16.20 6.58
N SER A 31 12.58 -15.60 5.56
CA SER A 31 13.32 -14.93 4.48
C SER A 31 14.14 -13.74 4.98
N LEU A 32 13.61 -12.96 5.93
CA LEU A 32 14.33 -11.82 6.51
C LEU A 32 15.44 -12.22 7.48
N VAL A 33 15.33 -13.35 8.17
CA VAL A 33 16.41 -13.87 9.03
C VAL A 33 17.57 -14.35 8.17
N GLY A 34 17.27 -15.10 7.09
CA GLY A 34 18.28 -15.69 6.22
C GLY A 34 18.90 -16.97 6.81
N SER A 35 20.09 -17.32 6.34
CA SER A 35 20.73 -18.61 6.61
C SER A 35 22.03 -18.46 7.42
N ASN A 36 22.43 -19.53 8.11
CA ASN A 36 23.68 -19.62 8.89
C ASN A 36 23.85 -18.50 9.93
N LYS A 37 22.79 -18.18 10.68
CA LYS A 37 22.78 -17.15 11.73
C LYS A 37 22.69 -17.73 13.12
N ARG A 38 23.21 -17.01 14.10
CA ARG A 38 22.87 -17.25 15.51
C ARG A 38 21.67 -16.39 15.88
N VAL A 39 20.55 -17.04 16.20
CA VAL A 39 19.25 -16.40 16.37
C VAL A 39 18.78 -16.57 17.82
N VAL A 40 18.27 -15.49 18.41
CA VAL A 40 17.45 -15.56 19.63
C VAL A 40 15.99 -15.36 19.26
N ASP A 41 15.15 -16.33 19.57
CA ASP A 41 13.71 -16.33 19.27
C ASP A 41 12.90 -16.04 20.53
N PHE A 42 12.41 -14.80 20.67
CA PHE A 42 11.60 -14.38 21.80
C PHE A 42 10.15 -14.78 21.59
N GLY A 43 9.60 -15.59 22.50
CA GLY A 43 8.30 -16.24 22.34
C GLY A 43 8.38 -17.44 21.40
N CYS A 44 9.37 -18.31 21.59
CA CYS A 44 9.62 -19.41 20.66
C CYS A 44 8.54 -20.50 20.64
N ALA A 45 7.55 -20.45 21.56
CA ALA A 45 6.45 -21.38 21.64
C ALA A 45 6.95 -22.84 21.69
N THR A 46 6.40 -23.71 20.85
CA THR A 46 6.81 -25.12 20.70
C THR A 46 8.08 -25.31 19.86
N GLY A 47 8.72 -24.23 19.40
CA GLY A 47 9.93 -24.25 18.59
C GLY A 47 9.68 -24.45 17.09
N TYR A 48 8.46 -24.21 16.61
CA TYR A 48 8.13 -24.40 15.18
C TYR A 48 8.96 -23.49 14.26
N PHE A 49 9.22 -22.24 14.67
CA PHE A 49 10.06 -21.35 13.86
C PHE A 49 11.54 -21.75 13.94
N ALA A 50 11.99 -22.18 15.12
CA ALA A 50 13.34 -22.72 15.30
C ALA A 50 13.61 -23.94 14.41
N LYS A 51 12.63 -24.82 14.20
CA LYS A 51 12.72 -25.94 13.23
C LYS A 51 13.07 -25.42 11.84
N LEU A 52 12.31 -24.44 11.33
CA LEU A 52 12.54 -23.86 10.00
C LEU A 52 13.88 -23.14 9.90
N LEU A 53 14.26 -22.39 10.92
CA LEU A 53 15.55 -21.69 10.97
C LEU A 53 16.73 -22.67 10.95
N ARG A 54 16.61 -23.84 11.57
CA ARG A 54 17.63 -24.88 11.52
C ARG A 54 17.79 -25.51 10.15
N GLU A 55 16.72 -25.63 9.38
CA GLU A 55 16.78 -26.05 7.98
C GLU A 55 17.61 -25.05 7.14
N GLU A 56 17.65 -23.78 7.54
CA GLU A 56 18.52 -22.73 6.99
C GLU A 56 19.93 -22.69 7.60
N GLY A 57 20.30 -23.69 8.40
CA GLY A 57 21.61 -23.74 9.07
C GLY A 57 21.78 -22.78 10.24
N CYS A 58 20.69 -22.18 10.74
CA CYS A 58 20.77 -21.29 11.91
C CYS A 58 20.86 -22.07 13.22
N GLU A 59 21.55 -21.46 14.20
CA GLU A 59 21.58 -21.89 15.58
C GLU A 59 20.60 -21.04 16.38
N VAL A 60 19.60 -21.66 17.02
CA VAL A 60 18.49 -20.94 17.67
C VAL A 60 18.53 -21.12 19.18
N VAL A 61 18.48 -20.02 19.92
CA VAL A 61 18.19 -19.98 21.36
C VAL A 61 16.77 -19.45 21.53
N GLY A 62 15.89 -20.22 22.16
CA GLY A 62 14.50 -19.83 22.37
C GLY A 62 14.26 -19.22 23.74
N VAL A 63 13.35 -18.26 23.86
CA VAL A 63 12.80 -17.79 25.13
C VAL A 63 11.30 -18.00 25.12
N GLU A 64 10.76 -18.69 26.13
CA GLU A 64 9.33 -18.99 26.21
C GLU A 64 8.83 -18.89 27.65
N LEU A 65 7.63 -18.35 27.84
CA LEU A 65 7.01 -18.21 29.16
C LEU A 65 6.41 -19.54 29.65
N ASN A 66 5.81 -20.31 28.75
CA ASN A 66 5.16 -21.58 29.07
C ASN A 66 6.19 -22.73 29.15
N PRO A 67 6.41 -23.33 30.33
CA PRO A 67 7.36 -24.43 30.50
C PRO A 67 7.07 -25.66 29.64
N GLU A 68 5.80 -25.97 29.37
CA GLU A 68 5.41 -27.14 28.57
C GLU A 68 5.74 -26.93 27.09
N ALA A 69 5.47 -25.72 26.56
CA ALA A 69 5.83 -25.37 25.20
C ALA A 69 7.35 -25.30 25.03
N ALA A 70 8.04 -24.69 25.99
CA ALA A 70 9.49 -24.64 26.07
C ALA A 70 10.10 -26.06 26.04
N LYS A 71 9.50 -27.02 26.74
CA LYS A 71 9.94 -28.42 26.74
C LYS A 71 9.86 -29.07 25.36
N VAL A 72 8.83 -28.74 24.58
CA VAL A 72 8.73 -29.19 23.18
C VAL A 72 9.80 -28.49 22.32
N ALA A 73 10.02 -27.19 22.54
CA ALA A 73 11.00 -26.39 21.80
C ALA A 73 12.45 -26.86 21.98
N GLU A 74 12.80 -27.51 23.10
CA GLU A 74 14.15 -28.09 23.34
C GLU A 74 14.61 -29.06 22.24
N LYS A 75 13.68 -29.66 21.49
CA LYS A 75 14.02 -30.52 20.33
C LYS A 75 14.58 -29.74 19.15
N TYR A 76 14.17 -28.47 19.04
CA TYR A 76 14.44 -27.62 17.89
C TYR A 76 15.41 -26.49 18.23
N CYS A 77 15.41 -25.94 19.43
CA CYS A 77 16.40 -24.96 19.84
C CYS A 77 17.69 -25.64 20.33
N LYS A 78 18.83 -24.95 20.23
CA LYS A 78 20.07 -25.36 20.91
C LYS A 78 19.95 -25.21 22.43
N GLU A 79 19.23 -24.17 22.84
CA GLU A 79 18.95 -23.84 24.24
C GLU A 79 17.56 -23.20 24.30
N VAL A 80 16.82 -23.46 25.39
CA VAL A 80 15.53 -22.82 25.66
C VAL A 80 15.57 -22.25 27.08
N VAL A 81 15.28 -20.96 27.19
CA VAL A 81 15.14 -20.28 28.48
C VAL A 81 13.67 -20.12 28.80
N VAL A 82 13.26 -20.64 29.95
CA VAL A 82 11.91 -20.38 30.47
C VAL A 82 11.92 -19.05 31.24
N ALA A 83 11.31 -18.01 30.66
CA ALA A 83 11.34 -16.66 31.24
C ALA A 83 10.12 -15.82 30.87
N ASP A 84 9.70 -14.97 31.82
CA ASP A 84 8.74 -13.90 31.58
C ASP A 84 9.47 -12.61 31.21
N LEU A 85 9.36 -12.20 29.95
CA LEU A 85 10.05 -11.02 29.41
C LEU A 85 9.66 -9.70 30.09
N ASP A 86 8.54 -9.65 30.82
CA ASP A 86 8.18 -8.47 31.62
C ASP A 86 8.95 -8.38 32.96
N TYR A 87 9.55 -9.48 33.43
CA TYR A 87 10.16 -9.57 34.77
C TYR A 87 11.62 -10.00 34.80
N VAL A 88 12.21 -10.33 33.66
CA VAL A 88 13.63 -10.68 33.56
C VAL A 88 14.45 -9.53 32.96
N LYS A 89 15.73 -9.48 33.31
CA LYS A 89 16.72 -8.67 32.59
C LYS A 89 17.36 -9.53 31.53
N ILE A 90 17.27 -9.10 30.28
CA ILE A 90 17.75 -9.83 29.11
C ILE A 90 19.25 -10.12 29.21
N GLU A 91 20.01 -9.19 29.76
CA GLU A 91 21.45 -9.32 29.95
C GLU A 91 21.82 -10.42 30.95
N ASP A 92 21.01 -10.60 31.99
CA ASP A 92 21.21 -11.63 33.02
C ASP A 92 20.83 -13.02 32.46
N VAL A 93 19.81 -13.07 31.58
CA VAL A 93 19.36 -14.31 30.93
C VAL A 93 20.43 -14.90 30.01
N PHE A 94 21.16 -14.05 29.28
CA PHE A 94 22.07 -14.51 28.23
C PHE A 94 23.54 -14.49 28.63
N GLU A 95 23.91 -14.01 29.83
CA GLU A 95 25.27 -14.09 30.39
C GLU A 95 26.41 -13.69 29.41
N GLY A 96 26.19 -12.67 28.58
CA GLY A 96 27.18 -12.19 27.61
C GLY A 96 27.17 -12.92 26.25
N GLN A 97 26.25 -13.86 26.04
CA GLN A 97 25.97 -14.38 24.70
C GLN A 97 25.47 -13.27 23.78
N THR A 98 25.90 -13.32 22.51
CA THR A 98 25.47 -12.37 21.47
C THR A 98 24.88 -13.05 20.25
N PHE A 99 23.98 -12.36 19.55
CA PHE A 99 23.18 -12.92 18.45
C PHE A 99 23.30 -12.08 17.18
N ASP A 100 23.22 -12.75 16.04
CA ASP A 100 23.12 -12.08 14.74
C ASP A 100 21.72 -11.56 14.49
N VAL A 101 20.70 -12.29 14.96
CA VAL A 101 19.29 -11.91 14.78
C VAL A 101 18.49 -12.14 16.05
N ALA A 102 17.65 -11.17 16.40
CA ALA A 102 16.61 -11.36 17.41
C ALA A 102 15.24 -11.35 16.74
N THR A 103 14.42 -12.38 16.98
CA THR A 103 13.11 -12.54 16.36
C THR A 103 11.98 -12.32 17.36
N PHE A 104 10.93 -11.61 16.92
CA PHE A 104 9.69 -11.39 17.67
C PHE A 104 8.50 -11.70 16.76
N GLY A 105 8.06 -12.97 16.75
CA GLY A 105 6.87 -13.38 16.01
C GLY A 105 5.63 -13.22 16.88
N ASP A 106 4.86 -12.15 16.67
CA ASP A 106 3.61 -11.89 17.39
C ASP A 106 3.81 -11.85 18.92
N VAL A 107 4.80 -11.06 19.37
CA VAL A 107 5.25 -10.98 20.76
C VAL A 107 5.14 -9.57 21.34
N LEU A 108 5.58 -8.56 20.61
CA LEU A 108 5.76 -7.20 21.14
C LEU A 108 4.44 -6.56 21.62
N GLU A 109 3.32 -6.97 21.04
CA GLU A 109 1.96 -6.59 21.41
C GLU A 109 1.48 -7.19 22.74
N HIS A 110 2.11 -8.28 23.19
CA HIS A 110 1.83 -8.93 24.48
C HIS A 110 2.72 -8.41 25.62
N ILE A 111 3.77 -7.64 25.31
CA ILE A 111 4.71 -7.11 26.30
C ILE A 111 4.18 -5.81 26.90
N LYS A 112 4.30 -5.61 28.22
CA LYS A 112 3.87 -4.37 28.86
C LYS A 112 4.72 -3.18 28.42
N ASN A 113 6.03 -3.37 28.31
CA ASN A 113 6.97 -2.34 27.90
C ASN A 113 7.92 -2.81 26.77
N PRO A 114 7.41 -2.94 25.53
CA PRO A 114 8.22 -3.43 24.41
C PRO A 114 9.39 -2.50 24.08
N TRP A 115 9.29 -1.20 24.38
CA TRP A 115 10.41 -0.26 24.23
C TRP A 115 11.62 -0.62 25.11
N GLN A 116 11.37 -0.97 26.37
CA GLN A 116 12.45 -1.37 27.29
C GLN A 116 13.06 -2.71 26.87
N LEU A 117 12.22 -3.67 26.45
CA LEU A 117 12.68 -4.95 25.91
C LEU A 117 13.59 -4.74 24.70
N LEU A 118 13.14 -3.98 23.70
CA LEU A 118 13.94 -3.69 22.50
C LEU A 118 15.26 -2.97 22.84
N LYS A 119 15.27 -2.04 23.80
CA LYS A 119 16.52 -1.39 24.27
C LYS A 119 17.50 -2.40 24.89
N ALA A 120 17.02 -3.37 25.66
CA ALA A 120 17.86 -4.42 26.24
C ALA A 120 18.39 -5.37 25.15
N VAL A 121 17.55 -5.72 24.17
CA VAL A 121 17.92 -6.58 23.03
C VAL A 121 19.10 -6.02 22.23
N ARG A 122 19.23 -4.69 22.11
CA ARG A 122 20.39 -4.06 21.45
C ARG A 122 21.73 -4.48 22.04
N ARG A 123 21.78 -4.78 23.33
CA ARG A 123 23.01 -5.09 24.07
C ARG A 123 23.48 -6.53 23.85
N ILE A 124 22.57 -7.41 23.40
CA ILE A 124 22.87 -8.80 23.09
C ILE A 124 22.99 -9.04 21.57
N LEU A 125 22.85 -8.00 20.75
CA LEU A 125 23.08 -8.10 19.31
C LEU A 125 24.57 -7.90 18.99
N ASN A 126 25.06 -8.67 18.02
CA ASN A 126 26.35 -8.43 17.39
C ASN A 126 26.38 -7.04 16.71
N PRO A 127 27.56 -6.47 16.38
CA PRO A 127 27.67 -5.16 15.74
C PRO A 127 26.85 -4.98 14.44
N ASN A 128 26.64 -6.07 13.70
CA ASN A 128 25.81 -6.11 12.48
C ASN A 128 24.50 -6.87 12.69
N GLY A 129 24.16 -7.14 13.95
CA GLY A 129 22.95 -7.86 14.32
C GLY A 129 21.71 -7.00 14.14
N PHE A 130 20.58 -7.64 13.93
CA PHE A 130 19.31 -6.96 13.65
C PHE A 130 18.13 -7.66 14.30
N VAL A 131 17.00 -6.97 14.37
CA VAL A 131 15.72 -7.51 14.80
C VAL A 131 14.87 -7.83 13.57
N VAL A 132 14.17 -8.95 13.62
CA VAL A 132 13.05 -9.27 12.71
C VAL A 132 11.79 -9.43 13.54
N ALA A 133 10.69 -8.78 13.16
CA ALA A 133 9.44 -8.93 13.90
C ALA A 133 8.22 -8.95 12.99
N SER A 134 7.18 -9.68 13.41
CA SER A 134 5.79 -9.49 12.94
C SER A 134 5.03 -8.67 13.98
N ILE A 135 4.29 -7.66 13.52
CA ILE A 135 3.52 -6.78 14.41
C ILE A 135 2.10 -6.59 13.85
N PRO A 136 1.05 -6.94 14.61
CA PRO A 136 -0.34 -6.71 14.23
C PRO A 136 -0.65 -5.24 13.95
N ASN A 137 -1.44 -5.00 12.90
CA ASN A 137 -1.88 -3.67 12.49
C ASN A 137 -3.31 -3.39 12.97
N ILE A 138 -3.46 -2.59 14.03
CA ILE A 138 -4.79 -2.21 14.54
C ILE A 138 -5.55 -1.29 13.58
N ALA A 139 -4.86 -0.67 12.61
CA ALA A 139 -5.47 0.19 11.60
C ALA A 139 -6.03 -0.58 10.39
N HIS A 140 -6.09 -1.92 10.45
CA HIS A 140 -6.77 -2.72 9.44
C HIS A 140 -8.22 -2.22 9.26
N GLY A 141 -8.68 -2.21 8.02
CA GLY A 141 -9.98 -1.64 7.64
C GLY A 141 -11.14 -2.31 8.37
N ALA A 142 -11.05 -3.61 8.63
CA ALA A 142 -12.10 -4.33 9.36
C ALA A 142 -12.29 -3.80 10.78
N VAL A 143 -11.19 -3.52 11.49
CA VAL A 143 -11.24 -2.91 12.83
C VAL A 143 -11.79 -1.49 12.76
N ARG A 144 -11.36 -0.71 11.76
CA ARG A 144 -11.82 0.67 11.58
C ARG A 144 -13.33 0.76 11.33
N LEU A 145 -13.86 -0.12 10.49
CA LEU A 145 -15.30 -0.16 10.18
C LEU A 145 -16.10 -0.64 11.38
N SER A 146 -15.65 -1.70 12.09
CA SER A 146 -16.30 -2.11 13.34
C SER A 146 -16.33 -0.98 14.38
N LEU A 147 -15.24 -0.21 14.52
CA LEU A 147 -15.22 0.94 15.41
C LEU A 147 -16.23 2.03 15.05
N LEU A 148 -16.50 2.25 13.75
CA LEU A 148 -17.53 3.19 13.31
C LEU A 148 -18.95 2.70 13.63
N GLU A 149 -19.14 1.39 13.71
CA GLU A 149 -20.39 0.76 14.16
C GLU A 149 -20.50 0.71 15.69
N GLY A 150 -19.45 1.12 16.43
CA GLY A 150 -19.40 1.11 17.89
C GLY A 150 -18.88 -0.20 18.48
N GLU A 151 -18.30 -1.08 17.66
CA GLU A 151 -17.86 -2.41 18.04
C GLU A 151 -16.33 -2.48 18.23
N PHE A 152 -15.91 -3.02 19.37
CA PHE A 152 -14.51 -3.36 19.67
C PHE A 152 -14.46 -4.63 20.51
N GLU A 153 -14.76 -5.76 19.87
CA GLU A 153 -14.89 -7.06 20.53
C GLU A 153 -13.54 -7.79 20.58
N TYR A 154 -13.07 -8.10 21.80
CA TYR A 154 -11.90 -8.94 22.01
C TYR A 154 -12.17 -10.39 21.57
N ARG A 155 -11.17 -11.03 21.00
CA ARG A 155 -11.24 -12.37 20.39
C ARG A 155 -10.16 -13.28 20.96
N GLU A 156 -10.28 -14.59 20.71
CA GLU A 156 -9.25 -15.56 21.15
C GLU A 156 -7.95 -15.47 20.34
N VAL A 157 -8.05 -15.01 19.07
CA VAL A 157 -6.93 -14.85 18.14
C VAL A 157 -7.16 -13.60 17.27
N GLY A 158 -6.10 -13.11 16.61
CA GLY A 158 -6.20 -12.06 15.60
C GLY A 158 -5.82 -10.67 16.07
N LEU A 159 -6.27 -9.64 15.35
CA LEU A 159 -5.92 -8.24 15.66
C LEU A 159 -6.44 -7.77 17.03
N LEU A 160 -7.61 -8.27 17.43
CA LEU A 160 -8.28 -7.95 18.69
C LEU A 160 -8.14 -9.07 19.73
N ASP A 161 -7.05 -9.80 19.65
CA ASP A 161 -6.73 -10.85 20.62
C ASP A 161 -6.80 -10.34 22.07
N ASN A 162 -7.47 -11.09 22.94
CA ASN A 162 -7.70 -10.72 24.34
C ASN A 162 -6.42 -10.67 25.20
N THR A 163 -5.29 -11.16 24.69
CA THR A 163 -3.98 -11.03 25.35
C THR A 163 -3.13 -9.87 24.81
N HIS A 164 -3.60 -9.09 23.83
CA HIS A 164 -2.90 -7.88 23.37
C HIS A 164 -2.95 -6.75 24.43
N LEU A 165 -1.78 -6.26 24.83
CA LEU A 165 -1.61 -5.11 25.73
C LEU A 165 -1.24 -3.82 24.99
N ARG A 166 -0.81 -3.94 23.74
CA ARG A 166 -0.37 -2.85 22.87
C ARG A 166 -0.97 -3.04 21.48
N PHE A 167 -1.29 -1.92 20.85
CA PHE A 167 -1.87 -1.87 19.51
C PHE A 167 -1.05 -0.92 18.66
N PHE A 168 -0.68 -1.36 17.46
CA PHE A 168 0.22 -0.60 16.60
C PHE A 168 -0.39 -0.30 15.23
N THR A 169 -0.14 0.91 14.76
CA THR A 169 -0.26 1.33 13.37
C THR A 169 1.13 1.36 12.75
N ARG A 170 1.23 1.54 11.43
CA ARG A 170 2.52 1.73 10.75
C ARG A 170 3.36 2.85 11.40
N SER A 171 2.72 3.96 11.76
CA SER A 171 3.43 5.09 12.38
C SER A 171 3.94 4.75 13.78
N SER A 172 3.15 4.06 14.60
CA SER A 172 3.58 3.71 15.96
C SER A 172 4.57 2.55 15.98
N VAL A 173 4.60 1.67 14.97
CA VAL A 173 5.73 0.75 14.74
C VAL A 173 7.00 1.56 14.47
N GLY A 174 6.91 2.57 13.60
CA GLY A 174 7.95 3.58 13.38
C GLY A 174 8.54 4.15 14.68
N GLN A 175 7.65 4.62 15.56
CA GLN A 175 8.01 5.21 16.85
C GLN A 175 8.60 4.18 17.82
N LEU A 176 7.99 2.99 17.94
CA LEU A 176 8.45 1.93 18.84
C LEU A 176 9.94 1.63 18.67
N PHE A 177 10.38 1.41 17.44
CA PHE A 177 11.77 1.06 17.15
C PHE A 177 12.70 2.26 17.20
N SER A 178 12.30 3.42 16.66
CA SER A 178 13.14 4.62 16.71
C SER A 178 13.41 5.08 18.14
N GLU A 179 12.40 5.09 19.01
CA GLU A 179 12.54 5.40 20.44
C GLU A 179 13.32 4.34 21.23
N SER A 180 13.36 3.11 20.71
CA SER A 180 14.21 2.03 21.21
C SER A 180 15.64 2.09 20.66
N GLY A 181 15.90 3.04 19.77
CA GLY A 181 17.19 3.27 19.12
C GLY A 181 17.50 2.26 18.04
N TYR A 182 16.52 2.00 17.17
CA TYR A 182 16.67 1.23 15.95
C TYR A 182 16.28 2.08 14.73
N ALA A 183 16.98 1.85 13.61
CA ALA A 183 16.52 2.26 12.30
C ALA A 183 15.65 1.14 11.70
N ILE A 184 14.45 1.47 11.24
CA ILE A 184 13.52 0.47 10.67
C ILE A 184 13.63 0.46 9.16
N GLN A 185 13.72 -0.76 8.63
CA GLN A 185 13.39 -1.07 7.26
C GLN A 185 12.14 -1.96 7.27
N VAL A 186 10.99 -1.42 6.84
CA VAL A 186 9.80 -2.25 6.61
C VAL A 186 10.01 -2.95 5.27
N GLU A 187 10.24 -4.25 5.32
CA GLU A 187 10.59 -5.05 4.14
C GLU A 187 9.35 -5.70 3.53
N ASP A 188 8.32 -6.01 4.33
CA ASP A 188 7.12 -6.71 3.84
C ASP A 188 5.89 -6.55 4.75
N SER A 189 4.73 -7.05 4.31
CA SER A 189 3.48 -7.13 5.07
C SER A 189 2.69 -8.41 4.74
N VAL A 190 1.93 -8.90 5.72
CA VAL A 190 0.89 -9.92 5.52
C VAL A 190 -0.40 -9.20 5.15
N HIS A 191 -0.97 -9.56 4.00
CA HIS A 191 -2.21 -8.96 3.52
C HIS A 191 -3.41 -9.86 3.78
N TRP A 192 -4.50 -9.28 4.23
CA TRP A 192 -5.77 -9.98 4.36
C TRP A 192 -6.88 -9.07 3.85
N PRO A 193 -7.73 -9.54 2.91
CA PRO A 193 -8.78 -8.69 2.36
C PRO A 193 -9.75 -8.21 3.43
N LEU A 194 -10.26 -6.98 3.24
CA LEU A 194 -11.18 -6.33 4.18
C LEU A 194 -12.43 -7.17 4.49
N PHE A 195 -13.04 -7.73 3.45
CA PHE A 195 -14.23 -8.58 3.55
C PHE A 195 -13.83 -10.04 3.32
N ASN A 196 -13.36 -10.69 4.38
CA ASN A 196 -13.08 -12.11 4.35
C ASN A 196 -13.40 -12.72 5.71
N SER A 197 -14.21 -13.77 5.75
CA SER A 197 -14.57 -14.44 7.01
C SER A 197 -13.33 -15.14 7.58
N THR A 198 -12.84 -14.63 8.71
CA THR A 198 -11.62 -15.13 9.36
C THR A 198 -11.71 -14.95 10.87
N PRO A 199 -11.08 -15.81 11.68
CA PRO A 199 -10.95 -15.53 13.10
C PRO A 199 -10.00 -14.36 13.40
N TYR A 200 -9.17 -13.92 12.43
CA TYR A 200 -8.12 -12.93 12.68
C TYR A 200 -8.56 -11.46 12.66
N THR A 201 -9.73 -11.17 12.11
CA THR A 201 -10.29 -9.80 11.99
C THR A 201 -11.76 -9.81 12.39
N PRO A 202 -12.36 -8.64 12.68
CA PRO A 202 -13.81 -8.54 12.77
C PRO A 202 -14.49 -9.06 11.50
N ASN A 203 -15.63 -9.73 11.65
CA ASN A 203 -16.44 -10.21 10.54
C ASN A 203 -17.41 -9.09 10.16
N LEU A 204 -17.26 -8.55 8.95
CA LEU A 204 -18.09 -7.49 8.43
C LEU A 204 -18.93 -8.00 7.27
N ASN A 205 -20.19 -7.57 7.21
CA ASN A 205 -21.02 -7.76 6.04
C ASN A 205 -20.93 -6.51 5.16
N LYS A 206 -20.45 -6.69 3.92
CA LYS A 206 -20.27 -5.58 2.98
C LYS A 206 -21.56 -4.83 2.68
N ASP A 207 -22.69 -5.54 2.68
CA ASP A 207 -24.00 -4.97 2.32
C ASP A 207 -24.54 -4.02 3.40
N ASP A 208 -24.02 -4.09 4.63
CA ASP A 208 -24.44 -3.27 5.76
C ASP A 208 -23.67 -1.93 5.83
N ILE A 209 -22.64 -1.75 5.00
CA ILE A 209 -21.71 -0.61 5.08
C ILE A 209 -21.82 0.27 3.81
N PRO A 210 -21.99 1.60 3.95
CA PRO A 210 -22.01 2.51 2.81
C PRO A 210 -20.76 2.37 1.91
N SER A 211 -20.96 2.26 0.60
CA SER A 211 -19.88 1.98 -0.35
C SER A 211 -18.80 3.07 -0.39
N ASP A 212 -19.18 4.33 -0.22
CA ASP A 212 -18.27 5.47 -0.16
C ASP A 212 -17.35 5.40 1.07
N LEU A 213 -17.87 4.91 2.21
CA LEU A 213 -17.07 4.66 3.40
C LEU A 213 -16.09 3.50 3.20
N VAL A 214 -16.54 2.42 2.56
CA VAL A 214 -15.67 1.29 2.19
C VAL A 214 -14.53 1.75 1.29
N ASP A 215 -14.84 2.51 0.23
CA ASP A 215 -13.84 3.06 -0.70
C ASP A 215 -12.87 3.99 0.04
N LYS A 216 -13.37 4.79 0.98
CA LYS A 216 -12.52 5.66 1.80
C LYS A 216 -11.54 4.86 2.67
N VAL A 217 -11.99 3.76 3.27
CA VAL A 217 -11.11 2.89 4.07
C VAL A 217 -10.10 2.18 3.17
N LEU A 218 -10.53 1.61 2.05
CA LEU A 218 -9.66 0.92 1.09
C LEU A 218 -8.64 1.85 0.39
N SER A 219 -8.89 3.16 0.37
CA SER A 219 -7.92 4.13 -0.14
C SER A 219 -6.66 4.26 0.74
N ASP A 220 -6.70 3.76 1.97
CA ASP A 220 -5.55 3.68 2.86
C ASP A 220 -4.69 2.46 2.51
N ARG A 221 -3.39 2.66 2.25
CA ARG A 221 -2.47 1.59 1.86
C ARG A 221 -2.36 0.44 2.87
N ASP A 222 -2.67 0.70 4.14
CA ASP A 222 -2.55 -0.27 5.23
C ASP A 222 -3.90 -0.91 5.61
N SER A 223 -4.98 -0.60 4.88
CA SER A 223 -6.34 -1.08 5.20
C SER A 223 -6.47 -2.59 5.12
N GLU A 224 -5.69 -3.25 4.28
CA GLU A 224 -5.69 -4.71 4.11
C GLU A 224 -4.38 -5.34 4.62
N VAL A 225 -3.58 -4.58 5.38
CA VAL A 225 -2.39 -5.13 6.03
C VAL A 225 -2.78 -5.67 7.39
N LEU A 226 -2.67 -6.99 7.56
CA LEU A 226 -2.92 -7.67 8.83
C LEU A 226 -1.73 -7.46 9.78
N GLN A 227 -0.50 -7.67 9.28
CA GLN A 227 0.72 -7.57 10.07
C GLN A 227 1.83 -6.92 9.27
N PHE A 228 2.62 -6.08 9.93
CA PHE A 228 3.86 -5.55 9.37
C PHE A 228 5.00 -6.53 9.65
N ILE A 229 5.81 -6.83 8.63
CA ILE A 229 7.01 -7.64 8.76
C ILE A 229 8.21 -6.73 8.60
N ILE A 230 8.96 -6.57 9.69
CA ILE A 230 9.98 -5.55 9.79
C ILE A 230 11.36 -6.16 9.98
N ARG A 231 12.36 -5.47 9.44
CA ARG A 231 13.76 -5.63 9.80
C ARG A 231 14.24 -4.33 10.44
N ALA A 232 14.87 -4.40 11.61
CA ALA A 232 15.32 -3.21 12.31
C ALA A 232 16.75 -3.37 12.81
N TYR A 233 17.57 -2.34 12.59
CA TYR A 233 18.99 -2.35 12.91
C TYR A 233 19.25 -1.43 14.11
N PRO A 234 20.10 -1.83 15.09
CA PRO A 234 20.53 -0.92 16.12
C PRO A 234 21.04 0.38 15.50
N TRP A 235 20.46 1.49 15.94
CA TRP A 235 20.80 2.81 15.42
C TRP A 235 22.26 3.11 15.76
N SER A 236 23.01 3.52 14.73
CA SER A 236 24.32 4.14 14.86
C SER A 236 24.37 5.34 13.91
N MET A 237 25.15 6.36 14.26
CA MET A 237 25.32 7.55 13.43
C MET A 237 25.84 7.22 12.02
N ALA A 238 26.64 6.15 11.90
CA ALA A 238 27.10 5.64 10.60
C ALA A 238 25.97 4.97 9.81
N THR A 239 25.09 4.22 10.47
CA THR A 239 23.92 3.57 9.85
C THR A 239 22.94 4.61 9.33
N GLU A 240 22.63 5.64 10.12
CA GLU A 240 21.72 6.72 9.71
C GLU A 240 22.31 7.55 8.56
N TYR A 241 23.61 7.84 8.59
CA TYR A 241 24.27 8.51 7.47
C TYR A 241 24.15 7.70 6.17
N ASN A 242 24.39 6.39 6.23
CA ASN A 242 24.29 5.53 5.05
C ASN A 242 22.84 5.42 4.54
N GLU A 243 21.87 5.23 5.44
CA GLU A 243 20.46 5.16 5.07
C GLU A 243 19.95 6.48 4.49
N LEU A 244 20.30 7.61 5.11
CA LEU A 244 19.98 8.94 4.59
C LEU A 244 20.66 9.18 3.24
N LYS A 245 21.90 8.74 3.06
CA LYS A 245 22.63 8.84 1.80
C LYS A 245 21.94 8.04 0.70
N ASP A 246 21.51 6.80 0.99
CA ASP A 246 20.81 5.94 0.04
C ASP A 246 19.43 6.50 -0.31
N LYS A 247 18.66 6.95 0.69
CA LYS A 247 17.39 7.67 0.47
C LYS A 247 17.59 8.93 -0.37
N ASN A 248 18.66 9.70 -0.13
CA ASN A 248 18.96 10.90 -0.90
C ASN A 248 19.29 10.55 -2.36
N ALA A 249 20.03 9.46 -2.60
CA ALA A 249 20.33 8.99 -3.95
C ALA A 249 19.05 8.59 -4.72
N VAL A 250 18.15 7.84 -4.07
CA VAL A 250 16.85 7.46 -4.66
C VAL A 250 15.96 8.66 -4.94
N LEU A 251 15.89 9.62 -4.00
CA LEU A 251 15.11 10.85 -4.16
C LEU A 251 15.65 11.72 -5.31
N ARG A 252 16.98 11.82 -5.46
CA ARG A 252 17.58 12.52 -6.61
C ARG A 252 17.20 11.87 -7.92
N SER A 253 17.30 10.55 -8.01
CA SER A 253 16.91 9.83 -9.23
C SER A 253 15.43 10.03 -9.60
N HIS A 254 14.53 10.00 -8.61
CA HIS A 254 13.12 10.29 -8.84
C HIS A 254 12.89 11.74 -9.26
N SER A 255 13.54 12.70 -8.60
CA SER A 255 13.45 14.11 -8.95
C SER A 255 13.91 14.37 -10.39
N GLU A 256 14.97 13.70 -10.85
CA GLU A 256 15.45 13.79 -12.23
C GLU A 256 14.43 13.24 -13.23
N LYS A 257 13.82 12.08 -12.93
CA LYS A 257 12.76 11.50 -13.77
C LYS A 257 11.54 12.41 -13.88
N ILE A 258 11.04 12.90 -12.73
CA ILE A 258 9.89 13.81 -12.68
C ILE A 258 10.21 15.09 -13.46
N SER A 259 11.42 15.64 -13.31
CA SER A 259 11.83 16.83 -14.04
C SER A 259 11.89 16.59 -15.55
N LEU A 260 12.31 15.41 -16.00
CA LEU A 260 12.33 15.04 -17.42
C LEU A 260 10.91 14.88 -17.98
N GLU A 261 10.02 14.21 -17.24
CA GLU A 261 8.61 14.08 -17.63
C GLU A 261 7.93 15.45 -17.70
N PHE A 262 8.16 16.31 -16.71
CA PHE A 262 7.65 17.68 -16.70
C PHE A 262 8.12 18.47 -17.93
N GLN A 263 9.39 18.37 -18.30
CA GLN A 263 9.92 19.02 -19.52
C GLN A 263 9.25 18.49 -20.79
N LYS A 264 9.00 17.18 -20.88
CA LYS A 264 8.28 16.59 -22.03
C LYS A 264 6.85 17.12 -22.12
N SER A 265 6.11 17.09 -21.01
CA SER A 265 4.74 17.60 -20.96
C SER A 265 4.68 19.10 -21.26
N GLN A 266 5.68 19.88 -20.84
CA GLN A 266 5.77 21.31 -21.18
C GLN A 266 6.01 21.53 -22.68
N ALA A 267 6.87 20.73 -23.31
CA ALA A 267 7.11 20.79 -24.75
C ALA A 267 5.88 20.38 -25.57
N GLU A 268 5.15 19.35 -25.13
CA GLU A 268 3.87 18.96 -25.74
C GLU A 268 2.82 20.06 -25.59
N LEU A 269 2.69 20.66 -24.41
CA LEU A 269 1.76 21.77 -24.19
C LEU A 269 2.07 22.95 -25.13
N GLN A 270 3.33 23.31 -25.32
CA GLN A 270 3.74 24.36 -26.26
C GLN A 270 3.38 24.03 -27.71
N ARG A 271 3.56 22.76 -28.14
CA ARG A 271 3.15 22.31 -29.47
C ARG A 271 1.64 22.44 -29.65
N THR A 272 0.86 21.93 -28.70
CA THR A 272 -0.61 22.03 -28.73
C THR A 272 -1.09 23.48 -28.73
N GLN A 273 -0.45 24.37 -27.97
CA GLN A 273 -0.76 25.81 -28.00
C GLN A 273 -0.48 26.44 -29.37
N THR A 274 0.63 26.06 -30.01
CA THR A 274 0.98 26.55 -31.35
C THR A 274 -0.01 26.06 -32.40
N GLU A 275 -0.39 24.78 -32.35
CA GLU A 275 -1.42 24.20 -33.22
C GLU A 275 -2.78 24.88 -33.00
N LEU A 276 -3.19 25.10 -31.75
CA LEU A 276 -4.42 25.80 -31.43
C LEU A 276 -4.46 27.22 -32.02
N GLN A 277 -3.36 27.98 -31.89
CA GLN A 277 -3.27 29.31 -32.50
C GLN A 277 -3.39 29.26 -34.03
N ARG A 278 -2.78 28.26 -34.66
CA ARG A 278 -2.90 28.05 -36.11
C ARG A 278 -4.34 27.75 -36.51
N THR A 279 -4.99 26.81 -35.84
CA THR A 279 -6.40 26.46 -36.12
C THR A 279 -7.34 27.64 -35.86
N GLN A 280 -7.09 28.46 -34.83
CA GLN A 280 -7.85 29.70 -34.59
C GLN A 280 -7.70 30.71 -35.74
N THR A 281 -6.49 30.85 -36.27
CA THR A 281 -6.21 31.73 -37.42
C THR A 281 -6.91 31.23 -38.69
N GLU A 282 -6.87 29.92 -38.94
CA GLU A 282 -7.58 29.28 -40.07
C GLU A 282 -9.10 29.44 -39.93
N LEU A 283 -9.65 29.26 -38.73
CA LEU A 283 -11.07 29.47 -38.45
C LEU A 283 -11.51 30.91 -38.74
N GLN A 284 -10.74 31.90 -38.32
CA GLN A 284 -11.02 33.32 -38.61
C GLN A 284 -11.02 33.61 -40.13
N ARG A 285 -10.10 33.01 -40.88
CA ARG A 285 -10.08 33.13 -42.35
C ARG A 285 -11.33 32.53 -42.98
N MET A 286 -11.71 31.32 -42.59
CA MET A 286 -12.92 30.66 -43.09
C MET A 286 -14.18 31.45 -42.75
N GLN A 287 -14.28 32.03 -41.54
CA GLN A 287 -15.40 32.90 -41.16
C GLN A 287 -15.49 34.15 -42.06
N THR A 288 -14.36 34.77 -42.37
CA THR A 288 -14.31 35.93 -43.26
C THR A 288 -14.74 35.56 -44.68
N GLU A 289 -14.28 34.42 -45.19
CA GLU A 289 -14.65 33.93 -46.51
C GLU A 289 -16.14 33.57 -46.59
N LEU A 290 -16.68 32.89 -45.57
CA LEU A 290 -18.09 32.57 -45.47
C LEU A 290 -18.95 33.85 -45.52
N GLN A 291 -18.56 34.89 -44.78
CA GLN A 291 -19.26 36.18 -44.78
C GLN A 291 -19.25 36.85 -46.16
N ARG A 292 -18.12 36.77 -46.88
CA ARG A 292 -18.02 37.25 -48.27
C ARG A 292 -18.98 36.50 -49.18
N THR A 293 -18.94 35.17 -49.16
CA THR A 293 -19.81 34.34 -50.01
C THR A 293 -21.29 34.52 -49.69
N GLN A 294 -21.65 34.70 -48.42
CA GLN A 294 -23.03 35.06 -48.02
C GLN A 294 -23.47 36.40 -48.63
N THR A 295 -22.58 37.40 -48.64
CA THR A 295 -22.87 38.71 -49.23
C THR A 295 -23.05 38.60 -50.75
N GLU A 296 -22.18 37.85 -51.43
CA GLU A 296 -22.27 37.58 -52.87
C GLU A 296 -23.57 36.86 -53.23
N LEU A 297 -23.95 35.84 -52.44
CA LEU A 297 -25.20 35.10 -52.63
C LEU A 297 -26.42 36.01 -52.48
N GLN A 298 -26.46 36.87 -51.45
CA GLN A 298 -27.53 37.84 -51.27
C GLN A 298 -27.64 38.80 -52.45
N GLN A 299 -26.52 39.25 -53.01
CA GLN A 299 -26.52 40.11 -54.19
C GLN A 299 -27.02 39.38 -55.43
N ALA A 300 -26.59 38.13 -55.64
CA ALA A 300 -27.06 37.30 -56.73
C ALA A 300 -28.57 37.03 -56.65
N GLN A 301 -29.10 36.77 -55.44
CA GLN A 301 -30.53 36.61 -55.19
C GLN A 301 -31.31 37.88 -55.57
N LYS A 302 -30.85 39.06 -55.12
CA LYS A 302 -31.46 40.35 -55.50
C LYS A 302 -31.46 40.58 -57.01
N ASN A 303 -30.35 40.27 -57.69
CA ASN A 303 -30.24 40.39 -59.14
C ASN A 303 -31.20 39.42 -59.85
N TRP A 304 -31.32 38.19 -59.35
CA TRP A 304 -32.24 37.20 -59.89
C TRP A 304 -33.70 37.62 -59.73
N GLU A 305 -34.10 38.11 -58.55
CA GLU A 305 -35.44 38.68 -58.31
C GLU A 305 -35.73 39.86 -59.25
N HIS A 306 -34.76 40.75 -59.46
CA HIS A 306 -34.89 41.84 -60.41
C HIS A 306 -35.12 41.34 -61.84
N CYS A 307 -34.34 40.36 -62.30
CA CYS A 307 -34.52 39.74 -63.61
C CYS A 307 -35.90 39.05 -63.75
N GLN A 308 -36.37 38.34 -62.73
CA GLN A 308 -37.72 37.74 -62.72
C GLN A 308 -38.80 38.82 -62.88
N ASN A 309 -38.72 39.90 -62.11
CA ASN A 309 -39.64 41.03 -62.21
C ASN A 309 -39.64 41.68 -63.60
N VAL A 310 -38.46 41.83 -64.23
CA VAL A 310 -38.34 42.33 -65.61
C VAL A 310 -39.00 41.37 -66.60
N ILE A 311 -38.76 40.06 -66.48
CA ILE A 311 -39.38 39.04 -67.36
C ILE A 311 -40.90 39.06 -67.22
N GLU A 312 -41.43 39.13 -66.00
CA GLU A 312 -42.87 39.24 -65.76
C GLU A 312 -43.45 40.53 -66.36
N ALA A 313 -42.78 41.67 -66.17
CA ALA A 313 -43.16 42.94 -66.78
C ALA A 313 -43.18 42.84 -68.32
N MET A 314 -42.16 42.23 -68.93
CA MET A 314 -42.11 41.98 -70.38
C MET A 314 -43.24 41.06 -70.85
N LYS A 315 -43.53 39.96 -70.13
CA LYS A 315 -44.63 39.04 -70.42
C LYS A 315 -46.01 39.72 -70.33
N SER A 316 -46.16 40.69 -69.43
CA SER A 316 -47.42 41.43 -69.23
C SER A 316 -47.63 42.57 -70.26
N SER A 317 -46.57 43.00 -70.96
CA SER A 317 -46.56 44.08 -71.94
C SER A 317 -47.46 43.80 -73.15
N LYS A 318 -48.07 44.88 -73.69
CA LYS A 318 -48.91 44.83 -74.90
C LYS A 318 -48.16 44.22 -76.10
N PHE A 319 -46.87 44.55 -76.27
CA PHE A 319 -46.07 44.06 -77.40
C PHE A 319 -45.89 42.53 -77.35
N TRP A 320 -45.59 41.98 -76.17
CA TRP A 320 -45.42 40.53 -75.99
C TRP A 320 -46.73 39.77 -76.18
N LYS A 321 -47.85 40.29 -75.67
CA LYS A 321 -49.19 39.72 -75.88
C LYS A 321 -49.60 39.71 -77.36
N ILE A 322 -49.28 40.76 -78.11
CA ILE A 322 -49.51 40.82 -79.57
C ILE A 322 -48.65 39.78 -80.30
N ARG A 323 -47.35 39.69 -79.95
CA ARG A 323 -46.43 38.72 -80.55
C ARG A 323 -46.87 37.28 -80.30
N GLN A 324 -47.30 36.94 -79.09
CA GLN A 324 -47.84 35.62 -78.75
C GLN A 324 -49.08 35.28 -79.58
N LYS A 325 -50.03 36.23 -79.72
CA LYS A 325 -51.20 36.05 -80.61
C LYS A 325 -50.83 35.85 -82.07
N TRP A 326 -49.79 36.53 -82.57
CA TRP A 326 -49.31 36.37 -83.94
C TRP A 326 -48.64 35.01 -84.19
N ILE A 327 -47.87 34.50 -83.21
CA ILE A 327 -47.25 33.17 -83.28
C ILE A 327 -48.33 32.08 -83.27
N ALA A 328 -49.31 32.16 -82.38
CA ALA A 328 -50.44 31.22 -82.31
C ALA A 328 -51.34 31.24 -83.55
N PHE A 329 -51.31 32.32 -84.35
CA PHE A 329 -52.03 32.41 -85.62
C PHE A 329 -51.26 31.77 -86.79
N LYS A 330 -49.96 31.50 -86.64
CA LYS A 330 -49.08 30.92 -87.67
C LYS A 330 -48.80 29.42 -87.49
N SER A 331 -49.15 28.86 -86.34
CA SER A 331 -49.07 27.43 -86.00
C SER A 331 -50.43 26.76 -86.14
#